data_AF-A0A0M9FPW8-F1
#
_entry.id   AF-A0A0M9FPW8-F1
#
_cell.length_a   1.000
_cell.length_b   1.000
_cell.length_c   1.000
_cell.angle_alpha   90.00
_cell.angle_beta   90.00
_cell.angle_gamma   90.00
#
_symmetry.space_group_name_H-M   'P 1'
#
loop_
_entity.id
_entity.type
_entity.pdbx_description
1 polymer ?
#
loop_
_entity_poly.entity_id
_entity_poly.type
_entity_poly.pdbx_seq_one_letter_code
_entity_poly.pdbx_strand_id
1 'polypeptide(L)'
;MSGDVLTSFTVYGVIAAPAFQQCTDAAAYVNRTYPESYAVSIQRDVPRDFDERRAQWIAAGQLATDEHARSDVLVHNVATNAFMTAAEFLALVMLTTHYRADPSTDNAESYRARAQQSWLDFLAARDRQYCWMDVTVDDVAVGRVWFELFSAVAPLTCKNFCELCRGTSVEVTLPSASTSAAAEAGSADQAAGTRTLLTYKGTTFFRILKDAWVMAGDVTAGHSGNGGYSCYGRTFPDESFAVAHDAAGVLGMCNDGPHTNSSSFYITRRPLSWMDRKYVAFGRVMDGMSVVDAIHAVGVKHNQSPLATIVIADCGVLDPSE
;
A
#
# COMPACT_ATOMS: atom_id res chain seq x y z
N MET A 1 -39.69 30.87 -15.58
CA MET A 1 -39.25 29.71 -14.80
C MET A 1 -37.97 29.20 -15.44
N SER A 2 -36.83 29.80 -15.08
CA SER A 2 -35.54 29.17 -15.39
C SER A 2 -35.47 27.94 -14.51
N GLY A 3 -35.38 26.75 -15.10
CA GLY A 3 -35.05 25.56 -14.32
C GLY A 3 -33.66 25.79 -13.75
N ASP A 4 -33.54 25.95 -12.44
CA ASP A 4 -32.23 26.06 -11.81
C ASP A 4 -31.46 24.79 -12.15
N VAL A 5 -30.35 24.97 -12.87
CA VAL A 5 -29.48 23.85 -13.25
C VAL A 5 -28.83 23.37 -11.96
N LEU A 6 -29.14 22.14 -11.58
CA LEU A 6 -28.54 21.46 -10.44
C LEU A 6 -27.01 21.56 -10.51
N THR A 7 -26.39 22.17 -9.51
CA THR A 7 -24.93 22.30 -9.44
C THR A 7 -24.36 21.03 -8.86
N SER A 8 -23.75 20.21 -9.72
CA SER A 8 -23.24 18.89 -9.35
C SER A 8 -21.74 18.89 -9.15
N PHE A 9 -21.28 18.31 -8.04
CA PHE A 9 -19.87 18.14 -7.71
C PHE A 9 -19.54 16.70 -7.34
N THR A 10 -18.30 16.31 -7.56
CA THR A 10 -17.72 15.10 -6.98
C THR A 10 -16.47 15.46 -6.19
N VAL A 11 -16.48 15.22 -4.88
CA VAL A 11 -15.32 15.40 -4.01
C VAL A 11 -14.52 14.12 -4.01
N TYR A 12 -13.34 14.15 -4.65
CA TYR A 12 -12.34 13.09 -4.58
C TYR A 12 -11.35 13.46 -3.48
N GLY A 13 -11.00 12.52 -2.62
CA GLY A 13 -9.92 12.79 -1.67
C GLY A 13 -9.42 11.57 -0.92
N VAL A 14 -8.23 11.76 -0.37
CA VAL A 14 -7.59 10.80 0.52
C VAL A 14 -8.39 10.71 1.81
N ILE A 15 -8.81 9.50 2.18
CA ILE A 15 -9.69 9.26 3.35
C ILE A 15 -9.07 9.82 4.65
N ALA A 16 -7.76 9.68 4.79
CA ALA A 16 -6.99 10.14 5.94
C ALA A 16 -6.64 11.65 5.91
N ALA A 17 -7.11 12.42 4.92
CA ALA A 17 -6.84 13.85 4.84
C ALA A 17 -7.85 14.68 5.68
N PRO A 18 -7.40 15.57 6.57
CA PRO A 18 -8.28 16.48 7.32
C PRO A 18 -9.17 17.34 6.42
N ALA A 19 -8.62 17.85 5.31
CA ALA A 19 -9.37 18.67 4.34
C ALA A 19 -10.51 17.87 3.67
N PHE A 20 -10.35 16.56 3.51
CA PHE A 20 -11.39 15.71 2.93
C PHE A 20 -12.59 15.59 3.87
N GLN A 21 -12.34 15.52 5.18
CA GLN A 21 -13.39 15.51 6.20
C GLN A 21 -14.16 16.84 6.22
N GLN A 22 -13.47 17.98 6.08
CA GLN A 22 -14.10 19.29 5.92
C GLN A 22 -15.02 19.35 4.69
N CYS A 23 -14.52 18.92 3.51
CA CYS A 23 -15.33 18.90 2.30
C CYS A 23 -16.52 17.95 2.41
N THR A 24 -16.36 16.82 3.11
CA THR A 24 -17.46 15.88 3.35
C THR A 24 -18.56 16.49 4.22
N ASP A 25 -18.22 17.27 5.25
CA ASP A 25 -19.20 17.98 6.07
C ASP A 25 -19.97 19.04 5.27
N ALA A 26 -19.24 19.84 4.48
CA ALA A 26 -19.83 20.85 3.61
C ALA A 26 -20.76 20.21 2.57
N ALA A 27 -20.32 19.10 1.95
CA ALA A 27 -21.12 18.32 1.01
C ALA A 27 -22.39 17.76 1.65
N ALA A 28 -22.28 17.16 2.84
CA ALA A 28 -23.43 16.65 3.58
C ALA A 28 -24.42 17.77 3.94
N TYR A 29 -23.92 18.94 4.31
CA TYR A 29 -24.75 20.12 4.58
C TYR A 29 -25.51 20.58 3.32
N VAL A 30 -24.84 20.76 2.19
CA VAL A 30 -25.51 21.28 0.97
C VAL A 30 -26.50 20.27 0.40
N ASN A 31 -26.16 18.97 0.40
CA ASN A 31 -27.09 17.93 -0.05
C ASN A 31 -28.35 17.86 0.80
N ARG A 32 -28.23 18.08 2.11
CA ARG A 32 -29.37 18.04 3.03
C ARG A 32 -30.21 19.31 2.98
N THR A 33 -29.56 20.47 2.92
CA THR A 33 -30.21 21.79 3.06
C THR A 33 -30.69 22.35 1.72
N TYR A 34 -30.00 22.03 0.62
CA TYR A 34 -30.25 22.55 -0.72
C TYR A 34 -30.31 21.43 -1.79
N PRO A 35 -31.12 20.38 -1.60
CA PRO A 35 -31.15 19.22 -2.50
C PRO A 35 -31.59 19.53 -3.93
N GLU A 36 -32.38 20.60 -4.13
CA GLU A 36 -32.83 21.04 -5.45
C GLU A 36 -31.77 21.87 -6.19
N SER A 37 -30.78 22.41 -5.48
CA SER A 37 -29.74 23.28 -6.05
C SER A 37 -28.38 22.60 -6.16
N TYR A 38 -28.09 21.63 -5.29
CA TYR A 38 -26.80 20.94 -5.24
C TYR A 38 -26.95 19.42 -5.21
N ALA A 39 -26.04 18.75 -5.91
CA ALA A 39 -25.81 17.32 -5.78
C ALA A 39 -24.30 17.04 -5.68
N VAL A 40 -23.83 16.77 -4.47
CA VAL A 40 -22.42 16.52 -4.19
C VAL A 40 -22.21 15.03 -3.87
N SER A 41 -21.43 14.35 -4.68
CA SER A 41 -21.01 12.97 -4.42
C SER A 41 -19.61 12.92 -3.79
N ILE A 42 -19.34 11.88 -3.00
CA ILE A 42 -18.07 11.70 -2.29
C ILE A 42 -17.38 10.44 -2.81
N GLN A 43 -16.19 10.58 -3.37
CA GLN A 43 -15.29 9.49 -3.72
C GLN A 43 -14.16 9.41 -2.68
N ARG A 44 -14.12 8.27 -1.99
CA ARG A 44 -13.15 7.96 -0.93
C ARG A 44 -12.04 7.09 -1.51
N ASP A 45 -10.84 7.64 -1.60
CA ASP A 45 -9.70 6.93 -2.16
C ASP A 45 -8.62 6.72 -1.08
N VAL A 46 -7.93 5.57 -1.14
CA VAL A 46 -6.65 5.39 -0.43
C VAL A 46 -5.57 6.23 -1.15
N PRO A 47 -4.47 6.62 -0.48
CA PRO A 47 -3.45 7.48 -1.08
C PRO A 47 -2.99 7.04 -2.48
N ARG A 48 -2.68 5.75 -2.64
CA ARG A 48 -2.23 5.19 -3.93
C ARG A 48 -3.26 5.37 -5.05
N ASP A 49 -4.54 5.11 -4.78
CA ASP A 49 -5.60 5.23 -5.80
C ASP A 49 -5.85 6.69 -6.17
N PHE A 50 -5.82 7.57 -5.17
CA PHE A 50 -5.97 9.00 -5.38
C PHE A 50 -4.80 9.57 -6.20
N ASP A 51 -3.57 9.18 -5.88
CA ASP A 51 -2.36 9.58 -6.61
C ASP A 51 -2.38 9.13 -8.07
N GLU A 52 -2.79 7.88 -8.34
CA GLU A 52 -2.92 7.38 -9.71
C GLU A 52 -3.98 8.14 -10.51
N ARG A 53 -5.15 8.38 -9.90
CA ARG A 53 -6.21 9.17 -10.52
C ARG A 53 -5.75 10.61 -10.80
N ARG A 54 -5.05 11.21 -9.85
CA ARG A 54 -4.46 12.56 -10.00
C ARG A 54 -3.44 12.60 -11.12
N ALA A 55 -2.57 11.61 -11.23
CA ALA A 55 -1.60 11.50 -12.32
C ALA A 55 -2.28 11.41 -13.70
N GLN A 56 -3.40 10.71 -13.81
CA GLN A 56 -4.20 10.65 -15.06
C GLN A 56 -4.77 12.02 -15.43
N TRP A 57 -5.30 12.77 -14.46
CA TRP A 57 -5.81 14.13 -14.70
C TRP A 57 -4.70 15.12 -15.09
N ILE A 58 -3.51 15.00 -14.49
CA ILE A 58 -2.33 15.77 -14.90
C ILE A 58 -1.95 15.44 -16.34
N ALA A 59 -1.85 14.15 -16.68
CA ALA A 59 -1.50 13.71 -18.04
C ALA A 59 -2.53 14.15 -19.09
N ALA A 60 -3.81 14.24 -18.69
CA ALA A 60 -4.90 14.75 -19.53
C ALA A 60 -4.97 16.29 -19.60
N GLY A 61 -4.10 17.01 -18.88
CA GLY A 61 -4.11 18.48 -18.83
C GLY A 61 -5.35 19.07 -18.15
N GLN A 62 -6.02 18.30 -17.29
CA GLN A 62 -7.26 18.70 -16.62
C GLN A 62 -7.03 19.49 -15.33
N LEU A 63 -5.84 19.38 -14.73
CA LEU A 63 -5.47 20.14 -13.54
C LEU A 63 -4.73 21.40 -13.96
N ALA A 64 -5.33 22.56 -13.62
CA ALA A 64 -4.88 23.85 -14.14
C ALA A 64 -3.72 24.49 -13.36
N THR A 65 -3.34 23.96 -12.19
CA THR A 65 -2.38 24.61 -11.28
C THR A 65 -1.51 23.59 -10.56
N ASP A 66 -0.32 24.02 -10.13
CA ASP A 66 0.59 23.21 -9.28
C ASP A 66 -0.02 22.91 -7.89
N GLU A 67 -1.01 23.69 -7.46
CA GLU A 67 -1.74 23.45 -6.23
C GLU A 67 -2.66 22.23 -6.36
N HIS A 68 -3.36 22.09 -7.49
CA HIS A 68 -4.15 20.88 -7.77
C HIS A 68 -3.27 19.62 -7.77
N ALA A 69 -2.05 19.71 -8.32
CA ALA A 69 -1.14 18.58 -8.43
C ALA A 69 -0.63 18.05 -7.07
N ARG A 70 -0.71 18.86 -6.01
CA ARG A 70 -0.22 18.54 -4.65
C ARG A 70 -1.33 18.42 -3.61
N SER A 71 -2.59 18.61 -4.00
CA SER A 71 -3.72 18.57 -3.08
C SER A 71 -4.15 17.13 -2.79
N ASP A 72 -4.47 16.83 -1.53
CA ASP A 72 -5.06 15.55 -1.09
C ASP A 72 -6.57 15.44 -1.36
N VAL A 73 -7.16 16.52 -1.87
CA VAL A 73 -8.58 16.64 -2.19
C VAL A 73 -8.74 17.45 -3.46
N LEU A 74 -9.55 16.94 -4.38
CA LEU A 74 -9.91 17.59 -5.62
C LEU A 74 -11.43 17.50 -5.80
N VAL A 75 -12.06 18.65 -6.03
CA VAL A 75 -13.51 18.73 -6.25
C VAL A 75 -13.77 18.98 -7.73
N HIS A 76 -14.41 18.01 -8.40
CA HIS A 76 -14.76 18.11 -9.81
C HIS A 76 -16.15 18.73 -9.95
N ASN A 77 -16.25 19.83 -10.69
CA ASN A 77 -17.53 20.39 -11.11
C ASN A 77 -17.98 19.69 -12.39
N VAL A 78 -19.08 18.96 -12.31
CA VAL A 78 -19.57 18.11 -13.40
C VAL A 78 -20.03 18.94 -14.61
N ALA A 79 -20.58 20.13 -14.37
CA ALA A 79 -21.12 20.98 -15.43
C ALA A 79 -20.04 21.70 -16.22
N THR A 80 -18.99 22.19 -15.55
CA THR A 80 -17.90 22.95 -16.19
C THR A 80 -16.69 22.09 -16.55
N ASN A 81 -16.66 20.84 -16.06
CA ASN A 81 -15.51 19.94 -16.14
C ASN A 81 -14.22 20.50 -15.51
N ALA A 82 -14.36 21.48 -14.61
CA ALA A 82 -13.23 22.10 -13.90
C ALA A 82 -12.99 21.40 -12.56
N PHE A 83 -11.72 21.41 -12.14
CA PHE A 83 -11.32 21.00 -10.78
C PHE A 83 -11.15 22.23 -9.89
N MET A 84 -11.43 22.03 -8.61
CA MET A 84 -11.23 23.00 -7.54
C MET A 84 -10.45 22.35 -6.40
N THR A 85 -9.70 23.14 -5.66
CA THR A 85 -9.11 22.71 -4.38
C THR A 85 -10.18 22.60 -3.29
N ALA A 86 -9.85 21.93 -2.18
CA ALA A 86 -10.72 21.91 -1.00
C ALA A 86 -11.07 23.33 -0.52
N ALA A 87 -10.08 24.23 -0.49
CA ALA A 87 -10.27 25.60 -0.03
C ALA A 87 -11.24 26.39 -0.93
N GLU A 88 -11.12 26.24 -2.24
CA GLU A 88 -12.03 26.88 -3.21
C GLU A 88 -13.45 26.34 -3.08
N PHE A 89 -13.62 25.03 -2.93
CA PHE A 89 -14.94 24.42 -2.72
C PHE A 89 -15.59 24.88 -1.42
N LEU A 90 -14.84 24.89 -0.32
CA LEU A 90 -15.33 25.37 0.97
C LEU A 90 -15.71 26.84 0.91
N ALA A 91 -14.88 27.69 0.28
CA ALA A 91 -15.19 29.10 0.07
C ALA A 91 -16.46 29.30 -0.75
N LEU A 92 -16.64 28.53 -1.84
CA LEU A 92 -17.86 28.54 -2.65
C LEU A 92 -19.08 28.21 -1.81
N VAL A 93 -19.06 27.09 -1.08
CA VAL A 93 -20.19 26.67 -0.23
C VAL A 93 -20.48 27.70 0.85
N MET A 94 -19.46 28.24 1.51
CA MET A 94 -19.61 29.29 2.53
C MET A 94 -20.24 30.57 1.97
N LEU A 95 -19.87 30.97 0.75
CA LEU A 95 -20.35 32.20 0.12
C LEU A 95 -21.78 32.06 -0.41
N THR A 96 -22.13 30.91 -0.99
CA THR A 96 -23.42 30.69 -1.65
C THR A 96 -24.51 30.19 -0.71
N THR A 97 -24.15 29.52 0.39
CA THR A 97 -25.12 28.88 1.31
C THR A 97 -25.04 29.39 2.74
N HIS A 98 -24.09 30.29 3.03
CA HIS A 98 -23.77 30.72 4.40
C HIS A 98 -23.39 29.57 5.34
N TYR A 99 -22.93 28.43 4.80
CA TYR A 99 -22.38 27.34 5.60
C TYR A 99 -21.31 27.84 6.57
N ARG A 100 -21.37 27.32 7.81
CA ARG A 100 -20.37 27.51 8.85
C ARG A 100 -20.15 26.16 9.50
N ALA A 101 -18.89 25.74 9.62
CA ALA A 101 -18.56 24.59 10.44
C ALA A 101 -18.86 24.90 11.92
N ASP A 102 -19.12 23.86 12.71
CA ASP A 102 -19.38 24.01 14.14
C ASP A 102 -18.09 24.49 14.83
N PRO A 103 -18.07 25.68 15.48
CA PRO A 103 -16.87 26.23 16.09
C PRO A 103 -16.22 25.33 17.15
N SER A 104 -16.98 24.41 17.76
CA SER A 104 -16.45 23.48 18.76
C SER A 104 -15.62 22.34 18.15
N THR A 105 -15.84 22.05 16.87
CA THR A 105 -15.18 20.94 16.14
C THR A 105 -14.39 21.41 14.91
N ASP A 106 -14.52 22.67 14.52
CA ASP A 106 -13.77 23.28 13.41
C ASP A 106 -12.33 23.65 13.83
N ASN A 107 -11.53 22.62 14.10
CA ASN A 107 -10.12 22.79 14.41
C ASN A 107 -9.27 21.65 13.84
N ALA A 108 -7.98 21.92 13.68
CA ALA A 108 -7.05 20.99 13.04
C ALA A 108 -6.94 19.65 13.78
N GLU A 109 -7.02 19.64 15.11
CA GLU A 109 -6.92 18.41 15.91
C GLU A 109 -8.17 17.54 15.72
N SER A 110 -9.36 18.14 15.76
CA SER A 110 -10.62 17.43 15.52
C SER A 110 -10.66 16.80 14.12
N TYR A 111 -10.29 17.54 13.07
CA TYR A 111 -10.27 16.99 11.72
C TYR A 111 -9.20 15.91 11.52
N ARG A 112 -8.05 16.00 12.21
CA ARG A 112 -7.07 14.90 12.22
C ARG A 112 -7.61 13.65 12.90
N ALA A 113 -8.22 13.78 14.07
CA ALA A 113 -8.83 12.66 14.79
C ALA A 113 -9.94 12.00 13.97
N ARG A 114 -10.79 12.80 13.32
CA ARG A 114 -11.85 12.30 12.42
C ARG A 114 -11.30 11.64 11.16
N ALA A 115 -10.24 12.17 10.58
CA ALA A 115 -9.60 11.56 9.42
C ALA A 115 -8.97 10.21 9.79
N GLN A 116 -8.34 10.12 10.96
CA GLN A 116 -7.83 8.86 11.52
C GLN A 116 -8.96 7.86 11.78
N GLN A 117 -10.06 8.29 12.41
CA GLN A 117 -11.22 7.42 12.63
C GLN A 117 -11.83 6.95 11.31
N SER A 118 -12.02 7.86 10.34
CA SER A 118 -12.54 7.52 9.02
C SER A 118 -11.64 6.54 8.27
N TRP A 119 -10.32 6.59 8.49
CA TRP A 119 -9.39 5.60 7.96
C TRP A 119 -9.60 4.24 8.62
N LEU A 120 -9.63 4.17 9.95
CA LEU A 120 -9.87 2.91 10.67
C LEU A 120 -11.23 2.30 10.32
N ASP A 121 -12.29 3.09 10.26
CA ASP A 121 -13.63 2.65 9.84
C ASP A 121 -13.62 2.10 8.41
N PHE A 122 -12.89 2.76 7.50
CA PHE A 122 -12.72 2.29 6.12
C PHE A 122 -11.99 0.95 6.07
N LEU A 123 -10.96 0.77 6.89
CA LEU A 123 -10.22 -0.48 6.96
C LEU A 123 -11.08 -1.60 7.57
N ALA A 124 -11.76 -1.32 8.69
CA ALA A 124 -12.60 -2.27 9.43
C ALA A 124 -13.83 -2.71 8.63
N ALA A 125 -14.38 -1.83 7.78
CA ALA A 125 -15.50 -2.16 6.89
C ALA A 125 -15.12 -3.14 5.77
N ARG A 126 -13.82 -3.40 5.56
CA ARG A 126 -13.32 -4.32 4.54
C ARG A 126 -12.78 -5.58 5.21
N ASP A 127 -13.22 -6.73 4.73
CA ASP A 127 -12.71 -8.04 5.16
C ASP A 127 -11.33 -8.33 4.53
N ARG A 128 -10.31 -7.61 5.02
CA ARG A 128 -8.93 -7.60 4.53
C ARG A 128 -7.95 -7.53 5.70
N GLN A 129 -6.72 -7.97 5.45
CA GLN A 129 -5.62 -7.82 6.40
C GLN A 129 -4.70 -6.69 5.94
N TYR A 130 -4.10 -5.97 6.87
CA TYR A 130 -3.27 -4.80 6.57
C TYR A 130 -1.87 -4.96 7.17
N CYS A 131 -0.85 -4.78 6.35
CA CYS A 131 0.54 -4.84 6.79
C CYS A 131 1.25 -3.52 6.51
N TRP A 132 2.32 -3.25 7.23
CA TRP A 132 3.16 -2.07 7.00
C TRP A 132 4.65 -2.40 7.14
N MET A 133 5.49 -1.62 6.48
CA MET A 133 6.94 -1.73 6.51
C MET A 133 7.59 -0.34 6.51
N ASP A 134 8.48 -0.09 7.47
CA ASP A 134 9.38 1.06 7.46
C ASP A 134 10.66 0.71 6.69
N VAL A 135 11.07 1.59 5.78
CA VAL A 135 12.20 1.35 4.89
C VAL A 135 13.30 2.38 5.10
N THR A 136 14.55 1.90 5.15
CA THR A 136 15.75 2.73 5.10
C THR A 136 16.56 2.46 3.84
N VAL A 137 17.28 3.47 3.35
CA VAL A 137 18.28 3.37 2.29
C VAL A 137 19.59 3.94 2.84
N ASP A 138 20.65 3.13 2.88
CA ASP A 138 21.92 3.44 3.53
C ASP A 138 21.71 4.05 4.93
N ASP A 139 20.89 3.38 5.75
CA ASP A 139 20.50 3.75 7.11
C ASP A 139 19.70 5.05 7.26
N VAL A 140 19.34 5.72 6.16
CA VAL A 140 18.45 6.88 6.15
C VAL A 140 17.01 6.44 5.97
N ALA A 141 16.13 6.82 6.89
CA ALA A 141 14.70 6.54 6.80
C ALA A 141 14.09 7.21 5.56
N VAL A 142 13.46 6.40 4.70
CA VAL A 142 12.75 6.86 3.49
C VAL A 142 11.26 7.02 3.76
N GLY A 143 10.68 6.13 4.54
CA GLY A 143 9.28 6.20 4.95
C GLY A 143 8.65 4.83 5.14
N ARG A 144 7.31 4.83 5.24
CA ARG A 144 6.49 3.65 5.46
C ARG A 144 5.71 3.27 4.22
N VAL A 145 5.60 1.98 3.95
CA VAL A 145 4.69 1.41 2.95
C VAL A 145 3.57 0.67 3.67
N TRP A 146 2.33 0.91 3.25
CA TRP A 146 1.13 0.23 3.73
C TRP A 146 0.58 -0.69 2.66
N PHE A 147 0.15 -1.88 3.06
CA PHE A 147 -0.39 -2.90 2.17
C PHE A 147 -1.78 -3.34 2.60
N GLU A 148 -2.69 -3.47 1.65
CA GLU A 148 -3.89 -4.29 1.79
C GLU A 148 -3.63 -5.69 1.23
N LEU A 149 -4.04 -6.71 1.97
CA LEU A 149 -3.91 -8.11 1.58
C LEU A 149 -5.28 -8.70 1.27
N PHE A 150 -5.38 -9.41 0.15
CA PHE A 150 -6.60 -10.01 -0.35
C PHE A 150 -6.87 -11.38 0.27
N SER A 151 -7.02 -11.40 1.60
CA SER A 151 -7.22 -12.61 2.43
C SER A 151 -8.40 -13.48 1.98
N ALA A 152 -9.47 -12.92 1.44
CA ALA A 152 -10.58 -13.69 0.88
C ALA A 152 -10.23 -14.44 -0.42
N VAL A 153 -9.16 -14.05 -1.12
CA VAL A 153 -8.73 -14.62 -2.41
C VAL A 153 -7.54 -15.56 -2.24
N ALA A 154 -6.58 -15.18 -1.39
CA ALA A 154 -5.36 -15.95 -1.13
C ALA A 154 -5.05 -16.00 0.38
N PRO A 155 -5.90 -16.66 1.20
CA PRO A 155 -5.77 -16.65 2.66
C PRO A 155 -4.44 -17.22 3.19
N LEU A 156 -3.90 -18.29 2.59
CA LEU A 156 -2.62 -18.89 3.01
C LEU A 156 -1.46 -17.94 2.70
N THR A 157 -1.47 -17.35 1.50
CA THR A 157 -0.45 -16.40 1.07
C THR A 157 -0.45 -15.15 1.95
N CYS A 158 -1.64 -14.61 2.23
CA CYS A 158 -1.81 -13.45 3.09
C CYS A 158 -1.39 -13.74 4.54
N LYS A 159 -1.79 -14.90 5.08
CA LYS A 159 -1.38 -15.33 6.42
C LYS A 159 0.13 -15.49 6.51
N ASN A 160 0.78 -16.10 5.53
CA ASN A 160 2.24 -16.20 5.49
C ASN A 160 2.90 -14.82 5.56
N PHE A 161 2.45 -13.87 4.73
CA PHE A 161 2.99 -12.52 4.73
C PHE A 161 2.77 -11.81 6.08
N CYS A 162 1.59 -11.93 6.68
CA CYS A 162 1.28 -11.35 8.00
C CYS A 162 2.17 -11.92 9.10
N GLU A 163 2.35 -13.24 9.15
CA GLU A 163 3.18 -13.92 10.16
C GLU A 163 4.64 -13.47 10.06
N LEU A 164 5.16 -13.30 8.85
CA LEU A 164 6.52 -12.78 8.64
C LEU A 164 6.63 -11.28 8.95
N CYS A 165 5.56 -10.49 8.78
CA CYS A 165 5.53 -9.10 9.25
C CYS A 165 5.53 -9.01 10.78
N ARG A 166 4.77 -9.86 11.49
CA ARG A 166 4.75 -9.91 12.97
C ARG A 166 6.03 -10.47 13.58
N GLY A 167 6.70 -11.36 12.84
CA GLY A 167 7.73 -12.22 13.38
C GLY A 167 7.11 -13.47 13.99
N THR A 168 7.38 -14.63 13.39
CA THR A 168 6.82 -15.91 13.84
C THR A 168 7.94 -16.91 14.09
N SER A 169 7.80 -17.73 15.12
CA SER A 169 8.81 -18.74 15.47
C SER A 169 8.46 -20.08 14.80
N VAL A 170 9.26 -20.48 13.82
CA VAL A 170 9.08 -21.74 13.09
C VAL A 170 10.24 -22.67 13.40
N GLU A 171 9.98 -23.97 13.45
CA GLU A 171 11.06 -24.97 13.44
C GLU A 171 11.63 -25.04 12.04
N VAL A 172 12.90 -24.64 11.91
CA VAL A 172 13.59 -24.61 10.62
C VAL A 172 14.73 -25.61 10.66
N THR A 173 14.75 -26.52 9.70
CA THR A 173 15.95 -27.32 9.40
C THR A 173 16.84 -26.50 8.50
N LEU A 174 17.55 -25.52 9.06
CA LEU A 174 18.59 -24.80 8.32
C LEU A 174 19.75 -25.78 8.08
N PRO A 175 20.38 -25.78 6.89
CA PRO A 175 21.70 -26.38 6.76
C PRO A 175 22.60 -25.67 7.79
N SER A 176 23.26 -26.45 8.64
CA SER A 176 24.12 -25.90 9.70
C SER A 176 25.04 -24.85 9.09
N ALA A 177 25.08 -23.66 9.69
CA ALA A 177 26.09 -22.68 9.36
C ALA A 177 27.44 -23.38 9.52
N SER A 178 28.13 -23.62 8.41
CA SER A 178 29.36 -24.39 8.39
C SER A 178 30.41 -23.68 9.25
N THR A 179 30.66 -24.18 10.46
CA THR A 179 32.03 -24.21 10.95
C THR A 179 32.78 -25.17 10.04
N SER A 180 33.75 -24.63 9.32
CA SER A 180 34.69 -25.40 8.52
C SER A 180 35.48 -26.37 9.39
N ALA A 181 35.10 -27.66 9.38
CA ALA A 181 35.99 -28.77 9.70
C ALA A 181 35.40 -30.04 9.09
N ALA A 182 36.27 -30.84 8.48
CA ALA A 182 35.99 -32.05 7.73
C ALA A 182 34.91 -32.96 8.33
N ALA A 183 34.01 -33.48 7.49
CA ALA A 183 33.16 -34.60 7.85
C ALA A 183 33.35 -35.71 6.81
N GLU A 184 34.09 -36.73 7.25
CA GLU A 184 34.01 -38.09 6.74
C GLU A 184 32.59 -38.63 6.88
N ALA A 185 32.27 -39.61 6.04
CA ALA A 185 30.99 -40.29 6.00
C ALA A 185 30.64 -40.98 7.34
N GLY A 186 29.48 -40.66 7.92
CA GLY A 186 28.96 -41.39 9.07
C GLY A 186 27.62 -40.85 9.61
N SER A 187 26.62 -41.75 9.63
CA SER A 187 25.33 -41.72 10.35
C SER A 187 24.29 -40.64 10.04
N ALA A 188 23.12 -41.12 9.62
CA ALA A 188 21.86 -40.39 9.65
C ALA A 188 21.43 -40.20 11.11
N ASP A 189 21.78 -39.07 11.70
CA ASP A 189 21.27 -38.63 13.00
C ASP A 189 20.21 -37.54 12.77
N GLN A 190 19.08 -37.65 13.47
CA GLN A 190 17.94 -36.76 13.32
C GLN A 190 18.31 -35.37 13.82
N ALA A 191 18.65 -34.46 12.90
CA ALA A 191 18.93 -33.07 13.21
C ALA A 191 17.70 -32.42 13.84
N ALA A 192 17.72 -32.22 15.16
CA ALA A 192 16.71 -31.50 15.91
C ALA A 192 16.54 -30.10 15.29
N GLY A 193 15.32 -29.78 14.84
CA GLY A 193 15.01 -28.49 14.21
C GLY A 193 15.38 -27.33 15.14
N THR A 194 16.14 -26.35 14.63
CA THR A 194 16.41 -25.13 15.39
C THR A 194 15.22 -24.20 15.22
N ARG A 195 14.55 -23.86 16.32
CA ARG A 195 13.44 -22.91 16.32
C ARG A 195 14.01 -21.52 16.04
N THR A 196 13.71 -20.98 14.86
CA THR A 196 14.23 -19.69 14.38
C THR A 196 13.07 -18.70 14.25
N LEU A 197 13.29 -17.46 14.68
CA LEU A 197 12.36 -16.37 14.44
C LEU A 197 12.47 -15.94 12.97
N LEU A 198 11.41 -16.13 12.20
CA LEU A 198 11.29 -15.64 10.83
C LEU A 198 10.55 -14.31 10.83
N THR A 199 11.20 -13.27 10.31
CA THR A 199 10.62 -11.92 10.21
C THR A 199 11.16 -11.18 9.00
N TYR A 200 10.37 -10.26 8.44
CA TYR A 200 10.86 -9.31 7.43
C TYR A 200 11.71 -8.19 8.03
N LYS A 201 11.59 -7.92 9.33
CA LYS A 201 12.41 -6.91 10.01
C LYS A 201 13.90 -7.24 9.86
N GLY A 202 14.66 -6.27 9.37
CA GLY A 202 16.09 -6.39 9.09
C GLY A 202 16.42 -7.05 7.74
N THR A 203 15.44 -7.57 7.01
CA THR A 203 15.68 -8.12 5.67
C THR A 203 15.85 -6.99 4.64
N THR A 204 16.46 -7.30 3.50
CA THR A 204 16.79 -6.31 2.47
C THR A 204 15.96 -6.45 1.21
N PHE A 205 15.77 -5.33 0.51
CA PHE A 205 15.43 -5.38 -0.92
C PHE A 205 16.68 -5.81 -1.69
N PHE A 206 16.71 -7.05 -2.17
CA PHE A 206 17.91 -7.65 -2.73
C PHE A 206 17.99 -7.54 -4.26
N ARG A 207 16.89 -7.20 -4.93
CA ARG A 207 16.86 -7.08 -6.40
C ARG A 207 15.85 -6.03 -6.87
N ILE A 208 16.22 -5.27 -7.89
CA ILE A 208 15.38 -4.25 -8.53
C ILE A 208 15.46 -4.43 -10.04
N LEU A 209 14.32 -4.70 -10.67
CA LEU A 209 14.22 -4.66 -12.13
C LEU A 209 13.65 -3.31 -12.54
N LYS A 210 14.49 -2.50 -13.19
CA LYS A 210 14.09 -1.17 -13.70
C LYS A 210 12.85 -1.30 -14.59
N ASP A 211 11.93 -0.35 -14.39
CA ASP A 211 10.60 -0.30 -15.02
C ASP A 211 9.72 -1.54 -14.85
N ALA A 212 9.95 -2.37 -13.83
CA ALA A 212 9.11 -3.52 -13.53
C ALA A 212 8.74 -3.64 -12.05
N TRP A 213 9.69 -3.93 -11.17
CA TRP A 213 9.40 -4.23 -9.76
C TRP A 213 10.62 -4.05 -8.84
N VAL A 214 10.36 -4.05 -7.54
CA VAL A 214 11.36 -4.19 -6.47
C VAL A 214 11.09 -5.48 -5.69
N MET A 215 12.14 -6.23 -5.29
CA MET A 215 12.03 -7.53 -4.62
C MET A 215 12.75 -7.54 -3.27
N ALA A 216 12.11 -8.16 -2.29
CA ALA A 216 12.57 -8.27 -0.91
C ALA A 216 12.07 -9.58 -0.28
N GLY A 217 12.29 -9.74 1.03
CA GLY A 217 11.64 -10.78 1.81
C GLY A 217 12.40 -12.10 1.91
N ASP A 218 13.70 -12.15 1.59
CA ASP A 218 14.52 -13.30 1.96
C ASP A 218 14.80 -13.25 3.47
N VAL A 219 14.03 -14.01 4.23
CA VAL A 219 14.13 -14.07 5.71
C VAL A 219 15.26 -14.95 6.21
N THR A 220 16.02 -15.58 5.31
CA THR A 220 17.18 -16.40 5.69
C THR A 220 18.45 -15.55 5.83
N ALA A 221 19.46 -16.12 6.47
CA ALA A 221 20.73 -15.44 6.71
C ALA A 221 21.34 -14.94 5.38
N GLY A 222 21.75 -13.67 5.37
CA GLY A 222 22.39 -13.03 4.23
C GLY A 222 21.44 -12.31 3.26
N HIS A 223 20.12 -12.52 3.37
CA HIS A 223 19.08 -11.75 2.67
C HIS A 223 19.33 -11.57 1.16
N SER A 224 19.96 -12.56 0.53
CA SER A 224 20.54 -12.42 -0.82
C SER A 224 19.55 -12.72 -1.95
N GLY A 225 18.35 -13.20 -1.60
CA GLY A 225 17.34 -13.65 -2.55
C GLY A 225 17.48 -15.10 -2.98
N ASN A 226 18.44 -15.85 -2.42
CA ASN A 226 18.68 -17.27 -2.73
C ASN A 226 18.06 -18.22 -1.71
N GLY A 227 17.45 -17.69 -0.65
CA GLY A 227 16.80 -18.47 0.40
C GLY A 227 15.33 -18.12 0.55
N GLY A 228 14.90 -18.07 1.80
CA GLY A 228 13.52 -17.84 2.20
C GLY A 228 12.88 -19.06 2.86
N TYR A 229 11.96 -18.79 3.79
CA TYR A 229 11.14 -19.77 4.47
C TYR A 229 9.76 -19.16 4.71
N SER A 230 8.72 -19.94 4.44
CA SER A 230 7.35 -19.56 4.81
C SER A 230 7.10 -19.83 6.29
N CYS A 231 6.02 -19.27 6.83
CA CYS A 231 5.53 -19.62 8.17
C CYS A 231 5.05 -21.08 8.27
N TYR A 232 4.93 -21.79 7.14
CA TYR A 232 4.52 -23.19 7.05
C TYR A 232 5.67 -24.18 6.87
N GLY A 233 6.92 -23.69 6.79
CA GLY A 233 8.09 -24.47 6.40
C GLY A 233 8.76 -23.91 5.14
N ARG A 234 9.48 -24.74 4.38
CA ARG A 234 10.36 -24.25 3.31
C ARG A 234 9.60 -23.52 2.20
N THR A 235 8.55 -24.14 1.67
CA THR A 235 7.74 -23.57 0.59
C THR A 235 6.27 -23.96 0.75
N PHE A 236 5.37 -23.24 0.07
CA PHE A 236 3.94 -23.55 -0.03
C PHE A 236 3.44 -23.35 -1.48
N PRO A 237 2.36 -24.04 -1.89
CA PRO A 237 1.90 -24.03 -3.28
C PRO A 237 1.26 -22.70 -3.69
N ASP A 238 1.20 -22.45 -5.01
CA ASP A 238 0.41 -21.36 -5.57
C ASP A 238 -1.07 -21.54 -5.21
N GLU A 239 -1.67 -20.49 -4.64
CA GLU A 239 -3.02 -20.56 -4.07
C GLU A 239 -4.11 -20.07 -5.06
N SER A 240 -3.93 -18.88 -5.63
CA SER A 240 -4.90 -18.27 -6.54
C SER A 240 -4.23 -17.32 -7.52
N PHE A 241 -4.77 -17.24 -8.74
CA PHE A 241 -4.34 -16.29 -9.78
C PHE A 241 -5.46 -15.31 -10.16
N ALA A 242 -6.45 -15.11 -9.26
CA ALA A 242 -7.58 -14.23 -9.52
C ALA A 242 -7.22 -12.73 -9.51
N VAL A 243 -6.09 -12.37 -8.89
CA VAL A 243 -5.58 -11.00 -8.85
C VAL A 243 -4.62 -10.81 -10.02
N ALA A 244 -4.95 -9.86 -10.90
CA ALA A 244 -4.10 -9.52 -12.04
C ALA A 244 -3.01 -8.51 -11.66
N HIS A 245 -1.89 -8.54 -12.40
CA HIS A 245 -0.83 -7.56 -12.34
C HIS A 245 -1.17 -6.36 -13.24
N ASP A 246 -2.28 -5.70 -12.94
CA ASP A 246 -2.92 -4.69 -13.79
C ASP A 246 -2.45 -3.26 -13.55
N ALA A 247 -1.67 -3.01 -12.50
CA ALA A 247 -1.29 -1.66 -12.08
C ALA A 247 0.03 -1.64 -11.29
N ALA A 248 0.50 -0.43 -10.96
CA ALA A 248 1.61 -0.24 -10.03
C ALA A 248 1.16 -0.51 -8.58
N GLY A 249 2.08 -0.97 -7.74
CA GLY A 249 1.82 -1.28 -6.34
C GLY A 249 1.21 -2.66 -6.10
N VAL A 250 1.11 -3.55 -7.10
CA VAL A 250 0.67 -4.93 -6.88
C VAL A 250 1.73 -5.68 -6.09
N LEU A 251 1.32 -6.31 -5.00
CA LEU A 251 2.14 -7.17 -4.14
C LEU A 251 1.94 -8.63 -4.53
N GLY A 252 3.04 -9.33 -4.82
CA GLY A 252 3.00 -10.74 -5.20
C GLY A 252 4.20 -11.53 -4.70
N MET A 253 4.05 -12.86 -4.69
CA MET A 253 5.09 -13.77 -4.21
C MET A 253 6.09 -14.14 -5.29
N CYS A 254 7.37 -14.08 -4.94
CA CYS A 254 8.42 -14.71 -5.73
C CYS A 254 8.34 -16.23 -5.58
N ASN A 255 8.73 -16.94 -6.64
CA ASN A 255 8.87 -18.39 -6.62
C ASN A 255 10.05 -18.83 -7.52
N ASP A 256 10.57 -20.03 -7.25
CA ASP A 256 11.60 -20.71 -8.04
C ASP A 256 10.97 -21.76 -8.98
N GLY A 257 9.80 -21.42 -9.53
CA GLY A 257 8.95 -22.29 -10.31
C GLY A 257 7.58 -22.54 -9.64
N PRO A 258 6.66 -23.22 -10.35
CA PRO A 258 5.31 -23.45 -9.86
C PRO A 258 5.29 -24.09 -8.47
N HIS A 259 4.41 -23.59 -7.60
CA HIS A 259 4.17 -24.11 -6.25
C HIS A 259 5.37 -24.06 -5.29
N THR A 260 6.26 -23.08 -5.45
CA THR A 260 7.45 -22.90 -4.59
C THR A 260 7.50 -21.56 -3.87
N ASN A 261 6.34 -20.98 -3.54
CA ASN A 261 6.29 -19.72 -2.78
C ASN A 261 6.93 -19.91 -1.40
N SER A 262 7.61 -18.87 -0.90
CA SER A 262 8.27 -18.91 0.41
C SER A 262 8.04 -17.61 1.18
N SER A 263 9.03 -16.74 1.31
CA SER A 263 8.95 -15.43 1.96
C SER A 263 9.24 -14.28 1.00
N SER A 264 9.98 -14.53 -0.07
CA SER A 264 10.37 -13.47 -1.00
C SER A 264 9.14 -12.94 -1.75
N PHE A 265 9.04 -11.62 -1.86
CA PHE A 265 7.93 -10.93 -2.50
C PHE A 265 8.43 -9.82 -3.43
N TYR A 266 7.56 -9.34 -4.32
CA TYR A 266 7.79 -8.18 -5.16
C TYR A 266 6.66 -7.15 -5.05
N ILE A 267 7.01 -5.90 -5.36
CA ILE A 267 6.04 -4.80 -5.55
C ILE A 267 6.21 -4.29 -6.98
N THR A 268 5.13 -4.27 -7.76
CA THR A 268 5.17 -3.79 -9.15
C THR A 268 5.27 -2.26 -9.23
N ARG A 269 5.91 -1.77 -10.29
CA ARG A 269 6.02 -0.35 -10.64
C ARG A 269 5.15 0.06 -11.82
N ARG A 270 4.51 -0.91 -12.46
CA ARG A 270 3.60 -0.74 -13.60
C ARG A 270 2.75 -2.01 -13.79
N PRO A 271 1.77 -2.02 -14.70
CA PRO A 271 1.10 -3.25 -15.12
C PRO A 271 2.10 -4.25 -15.72
N LEU A 272 2.06 -5.51 -15.25
CA LEU A 272 2.94 -6.61 -15.65
C LEU A 272 2.12 -7.88 -15.99
N SER A 273 1.13 -7.78 -16.88
CA SER A 273 0.24 -8.89 -17.25
C SER A 273 0.91 -10.19 -17.73
N TRP A 274 2.19 -10.13 -18.15
CA TRP A 274 2.98 -11.32 -18.48
C TRP A 274 3.34 -12.20 -17.28
N MET A 275 3.17 -11.68 -16.05
CA MET A 275 3.30 -12.39 -14.77
C MET A 275 2.01 -13.11 -14.35
N ASP A 276 0.88 -12.78 -14.98
CA ASP A 276 -0.41 -13.37 -14.63
C ASP A 276 -0.39 -14.88 -14.82
N ARG A 277 -0.99 -15.60 -13.87
CA ARG A 277 -1.04 -17.07 -13.80
C ARG A 277 0.32 -17.77 -13.67
N LYS A 278 1.38 -17.02 -13.36
CA LYS A 278 2.73 -17.55 -13.04
C LYS A 278 3.16 -17.24 -11.62
N TYR A 279 2.74 -16.08 -11.11
CA TYR A 279 3.03 -15.62 -9.76
C TYR A 279 1.73 -15.25 -9.07
N VAL A 280 1.64 -15.59 -7.78
CA VAL A 280 0.48 -15.27 -6.94
C VAL A 280 0.56 -13.80 -6.52
N ALA A 281 -0.29 -12.96 -7.10
CA ALA A 281 -0.58 -11.64 -6.55
C ALA A 281 -1.61 -11.78 -5.42
N PHE A 282 -1.34 -11.16 -4.28
CA PHE A 282 -2.15 -11.34 -3.07
C PHE A 282 -2.41 -10.05 -2.30
N GLY A 283 -1.95 -8.90 -2.79
CA GLY A 283 -2.23 -7.62 -2.15
C GLY A 283 -1.86 -6.44 -3.03
N ARG A 284 -2.01 -5.24 -2.48
CA ARG A 284 -1.61 -3.97 -3.11
C ARG A 284 -1.10 -2.97 -2.08
N VAL A 285 -0.23 -2.08 -2.52
CA VAL A 285 0.17 -0.89 -1.78
C VAL A 285 -1.02 0.06 -1.69
N MET A 286 -1.35 0.49 -0.47
CA MET A 286 -2.38 1.49 -0.18
C MET A 286 -1.80 2.89 -0.07
N ASP A 287 -0.61 2.99 0.53
CA ASP A 287 0.12 4.22 0.80
C ASP A 287 1.63 3.94 0.83
N GLY A 288 2.45 4.94 0.55
CA GLY A 288 3.90 4.82 0.49
C GLY A 288 4.44 4.41 -0.88
N MET A 289 3.68 4.63 -1.96
CA MET A 289 4.22 4.44 -3.32
C MET A 289 5.47 5.30 -3.56
N SER A 290 5.57 6.49 -2.98
CA SER A 290 6.78 7.32 -3.01
C SER A 290 8.03 6.63 -2.42
N VAL A 291 7.85 5.78 -1.42
CA VAL A 291 8.93 4.95 -0.85
C VAL A 291 9.32 3.85 -1.83
N VAL A 292 8.34 3.17 -2.43
CA VAL A 292 8.59 2.17 -3.49
C VAL A 292 9.34 2.80 -4.68
N ASP A 293 9.00 4.05 -5.02
CA ASP A 293 9.63 4.83 -6.09
C ASP A 293 11.07 5.20 -5.73
N ALA A 294 11.32 5.57 -4.48
CA ALA A 294 12.67 5.86 -3.98
C ALA A 294 13.55 4.60 -4.00
N ILE A 295 13.02 3.45 -3.56
CA ILE A 295 13.70 2.14 -3.67
C ILE A 295 14.01 1.87 -5.14
N HIS A 296 13.00 1.97 -6.02
CA HIS A 296 13.15 1.70 -7.44
C HIS A 296 14.16 2.63 -8.13
N ALA A 297 14.31 3.86 -7.67
CA ALA A 297 15.26 4.83 -8.20
C ALA A 297 16.73 4.48 -7.90
N VAL A 298 17.00 3.71 -6.84
CA VAL A 298 18.36 3.28 -6.46
C VAL A 298 19.07 2.60 -7.63
N GLY A 299 20.31 3.00 -7.91
CA GLY A 299 21.11 2.39 -8.98
C GLY A 299 21.34 0.90 -8.73
N VAL A 300 21.48 0.12 -9.80
CA VAL A 300 21.65 -1.34 -9.70
C VAL A 300 22.94 -1.80 -10.36
N LYS A 301 23.50 -2.89 -9.85
CA LYS A 301 24.58 -3.64 -10.49
C LYS A 301 24.06 -4.40 -11.72
N HIS A 302 24.96 -5.01 -12.48
CA HIS A 302 24.60 -5.80 -13.67
C HIS A 302 23.62 -6.95 -13.37
N ASN A 303 23.74 -7.57 -12.20
CA ASN A 303 22.84 -8.64 -11.72
C ASN A 303 21.54 -8.11 -11.09
N GLN A 304 21.22 -6.83 -11.26
CA GLN A 304 20.02 -6.17 -10.73
C GLN A 304 19.98 -6.02 -9.21
N SER A 305 21.06 -6.34 -8.48
CA SER A 305 21.13 -6.02 -7.05
C SER A 305 21.32 -4.51 -6.83
N PRO A 306 20.70 -3.90 -5.83
CA PRO A 306 20.91 -2.48 -5.52
C PRO A 306 22.38 -2.13 -5.24
N LEU A 307 22.74 -0.87 -5.53
CA LEU A 307 24.04 -0.30 -5.15
C LEU A 307 24.06 0.19 -3.69
N ALA A 308 22.93 0.69 -3.21
CA ALA A 308 22.71 1.08 -1.82
C ALA A 308 22.09 -0.08 -1.03
N THR A 309 22.30 -0.11 0.29
CA THR A 309 21.65 -1.10 1.17
C THR A 309 20.26 -0.60 1.50
N ILE A 310 19.24 -1.40 1.16
CA ILE A 310 17.83 -1.05 1.38
C ILE A 310 17.24 -2.06 2.35
N VAL A 311 16.83 -1.61 3.54
CA VAL A 311 16.42 -2.48 4.64
C VAL A 311 14.97 -2.22 5.02
N ILE A 312 14.23 -3.29 5.33
CA ILE A 312 12.95 -3.21 6.05
C ILE A 312 13.30 -3.02 7.53
N ALA A 313 13.38 -1.77 7.98
CA ALA A 313 13.84 -1.41 9.32
C ALA A 313 12.86 -1.87 10.41
N ASP A 314 11.56 -1.81 10.11
CA ASP A 314 10.51 -2.35 10.96
C ASP A 314 9.31 -2.79 10.11
N CYS A 315 8.49 -3.68 10.65
CA CYS A 315 7.28 -4.14 9.98
C CYS A 315 6.24 -4.64 10.97
N GLY A 316 4.99 -4.70 10.53
CA GLY A 316 3.91 -5.19 11.38
C GLY A 316 2.61 -5.39 10.65
N VAL A 317 1.61 -5.82 11.41
CA VAL A 317 0.22 -5.96 10.97
C VAL A 317 -0.60 -4.92 11.72
N LEU A 318 -1.50 -4.24 11.02
CA LEU A 318 -2.49 -3.36 11.62
C LEU A 318 -3.79 -4.14 11.79
N ASP A 319 -4.28 -4.19 13.01
CA ASP A 319 -5.65 -4.60 13.32
C ASP A 319 -6.51 -3.32 13.44
N PRO A 320 -7.46 -3.07 12.51
CA PRO A 320 -8.32 -1.90 12.61
C PRO A 320 -9.30 -1.93 13.80
N SER A 321 -9.43 -3.08 14.47
CA SER A 321 -10.33 -3.27 15.63
C SER A 321 -9.66 -3.05 16.99
N GLU A 322 -8.33 -2.94 17.03
CA GLU A 322 -7.53 -2.61 18.22
C GLU A 322 -7.19 -1.11 18.28
#